data_AF-A0A3D2IRJ3-F1
#
_entry.id   AF-A0A3D2IRJ3-F1
#
_cell.length_a   1.000
_cell.length_b   1.000
_cell.length_c   1.000
_cell.angle_alpha   90.00
_cell.angle_beta   90.00
_cell.angle_gamma   90.00
#
_symmetry.space_group_name_H-M   'P 1'
#
loop_
_entity.id
_entity.type
_entity.pdbx_description
1 polymer ?
#
loop_
_entity_poly.entity_id
_entity_poly.type
_entity_poly.pdbx_seq_one_letter_code
_entity_poly.pdbx_strand_id
1 'polypeptide(L)'
;MDNRFFDCITDFIFLENEPERADVIFVPGGNYPDSAKRAAALFHAGYAPYVLPSGRYSKLKGYFEEPGTKDPGMQDSGENARKQEK
;
A
#
# COMPACT_ATOMS: atom_id res chain seq x y z
N MET A 1 11.02 -12.32 18.16
CA MET A 1 9.63 -12.01 18.52
C MET A 1 8.74 -12.93 17.70
N ASP A 2 7.67 -13.45 18.31
CA ASP A 2 6.75 -14.35 17.62
C ASP A 2 5.81 -13.53 16.73
N ASN A 3 6.08 -13.51 15.42
CA ASN A 3 5.31 -12.70 14.47
C ASN A 3 3.85 -13.18 14.31
N ARG A 4 3.53 -14.39 14.78
CA ARG A 4 2.19 -15.01 14.66
C ARG A 4 1.06 -14.14 15.22
N PHE A 5 1.33 -13.31 16.24
CA PHE A 5 0.33 -12.38 16.77
C PHE A 5 0.01 -11.22 15.81
N PHE A 6 1.01 -10.69 15.10
CA PHE A 6 0.80 -9.62 14.13
C PHE A 6 0.26 -10.16 12.81
N ASP A 7 0.68 -11.38 12.43
CA ASP A 7 0.23 -12.05 11.22
C ASP A 7 -1.28 -12.30 11.30
N CYS A 8 -1.79 -12.83 12.42
CA CYS A 8 -3.23 -13.11 12.55
C CYS A 8 -4.11 -11.84 12.51
N ILE A 9 -3.60 -10.71 13.02
CA ILE A 9 -4.29 -9.41 12.93
C ILE A 9 -4.24 -8.91 11.48
N THR A 10 -3.10 -9.05 10.81
CA THR A 10 -2.91 -8.63 9.41
C THR A 10 -3.87 -9.39 8.50
N ASP A 11 -3.94 -10.72 8.63
CA ASP A 11 -4.83 -11.57 7.83
C ASP A 11 -6.31 -11.26 8.08
N PHE A 12 -6.67 -10.89 9.32
CA PHE A 12 -8.04 -10.50 9.66
C PHE A 12 -8.43 -9.14 9.05
N ILE A 13 -7.51 -8.16 9.03
CA ILE A 13 -7.78 -6.81 8.50
C ILE A 13 -7.71 -6.79 6.97
N PHE A 14 -6.72 -7.46 6.39
CA PHE A 14 -6.44 -7.47 4.95
C PHE A 14 -6.88 -8.78 4.31
N LEU A 15 -8.16 -9.13 4.51
CA LEU A 15 -8.75 -10.28 3.84
C LEU A 15 -8.76 -10.03 2.32
N GLU A 16 -8.11 -10.91 1.57
CA GLU A 16 -8.12 -10.86 0.10
C GLU A 16 -9.11 -11.86 -0.47
N ASN A 17 -9.96 -11.38 -1.37
CA ASN A 17 -10.72 -12.22 -2.29
C ASN A 17 -10.03 -12.24 -3.65
N GLU A 18 -10.20 -13.33 -4.38
CA GLU A 18 -9.78 -13.41 -5.78
C GLU A 18 -10.44 -12.27 -6.59
N PRO A 19 -9.66 -11.49 -7.36
CA PRO A 19 -10.21 -10.39 -8.15
C PRO A 19 -11.19 -10.90 -9.22
N GLU A 20 -12.28 -10.16 -9.44
CA GLU A 20 -13.26 -10.43 -10.48
C GLU A 20 -13.38 -9.24 -11.46
N ARG A 21 -14.03 -9.49 -12.61
CA ARG A 21 -14.30 -8.43 -13.60
C ARG A 21 -15.21 -7.37 -12.99
N ALA A 22 -14.89 -6.10 -13.24
CA ALA A 22 -15.64 -4.97 -12.72
C ALA A 22 -15.70 -3.83 -13.74
N ASP A 23 -16.58 -2.86 -13.49
CA ASP A 23 -16.66 -1.65 -14.31
C ASP A 23 -15.51 -0.66 -14.01
N VAL A 24 -15.02 -0.65 -12.77
CA VAL A 24 -14.01 0.29 -12.29
C VAL A 24 -13.12 -0.35 -11.23
N ILE A 25 -11.81 -0.07 -11.27
CA ILE A 25 -10.87 -0.35 -10.17
C ILE A 25 -10.74 0.89 -9.29
N PHE A 26 -11.14 0.80 -8.04
CA PHE A 26 -11.05 1.90 -7.07
C PHE A 26 -9.70 1.91 -6.35
N VAL A 27 -9.02 3.06 -6.36
CA VAL A 27 -7.75 3.25 -5.63
C VAL A 27 -7.98 4.22 -4.46
N PRO A 28 -7.95 3.75 -3.20
CA PRO A 28 -8.05 4.62 -2.03
C PRO A 28 -6.81 5.52 -1.91
N GLY A 29 -6.98 6.69 -1.29
CA GLY A 29 -5.85 7.56 -0.94
C GLY A 29 -4.98 6.92 0.14
N GLY A 30 -3.66 6.99 -0.05
CA GLY A 30 -2.66 6.49 0.91
C GLY A 30 -1.27 6.99 0.54
N ASN A 31 -0.32 6.89 1.48
CA ASN A 31 1.08 7.28 1.26
C ASN A 31 1.96 6.10 0.79
N TYR A 32 1.34 4.95 0.54
CA TYR A 32 2.00 3.72 0.10
C TYR A 32 1.64 3.41 -1.35
N PRO A 33 2.61 3.06 -2.20
CA PRO A 33 2.38 2.84 -3.62
C PRO A 33 1.69 1.50 -3.93
N ASP A 34 1.58 0.59 -2.98
CA ASP A 34 1.15 -0.80 -3.18
C ASP A 34 -0.25 -0.92 -3.77
N SER A 35 -1.22 -0.14 -3.27
CA SER A 35 -2.58 -0.10 -3.83
C SER A 35 -2.60 0.38 -5.28
N ALA A 36 -1.78 1.40 -5.61
CA ALA A 36 -1.68 1.92 -6.97
C ALA A 36 -1.00 0.91 -7.92
N LYS A 37 0.04 0.20 -7.46
CA LYS A 37 0.71 -0.86 -8.22
C LYS A 37 -0.23 -2.04 -8.50
N ARG A 38 -0.98 -2.50 -7.49
CA ARG A 38 -1.96 -3.58 -7.63
C ARG A 38 -3.08 -3.19 -8.62
N ALA A 39 -3.59 -1.97 -8.52
CA ALA A 39 -4.59 -1.46 -9.46
C ALA A 39 -4.07 -1.39 -10.90
N ALA A 40 -2.83 -0.95 -11.12
CA ALA A 40 -2.22 -0.94 -12.44
C ALA A 40 -2.08 -2.36 -13.02
N ALA A 41 -1.63 -3.33 -12.21
CA ALA A 41 -1.54 -4.73 -12.63
C ALA A 41 -2.90 -5.30 -13.06
N LEU A 42 -3.96 -5.06 -12.27
CA LEU A 42 -5.31 -5.51 -12.58
C LEU A 42 -5.88 -4.83 -13.84
N PHE A 43 -5.63 -3.53 -14.01
CA PHE A 43 -6.04 -2.80 -15.21
C PHE A 43 -5.38 -3.38 -16.47
N HIS A 44 -4.07 -3.65 -16.43
CA HIS A 44 -3.36 -4.26 -17.55
C HIS A 44 -3.79 -5.70 -17.83
N ALA A 45 -4.20 -6.44 -16.81
CA ALA A 45 -4.81 -7.77 -16.96
C ALA A 45 -6.28 -7.71 -17.42
N GLY A 46 -6.83 -6.51 -17.63
CA GLY A 46 -8.16 -6.31 -18.22
C GLY A 46 -9.32 -6.45 -17.24
N TYR A 47 -9.09 -6.42 -15.93
CA TYR A 47 -10.15 -6.63 -14.94
C TYR A 47 -11.24 -5.56 -14.97
N ALA A 48 -10.89 -4.32 -15.32
CA ALA A 48 -11.84 -3.25 -15.54
C ALA A 48 -11.35 -2.26 -16.61
N PRO A 49 -12.27 -1.57 -17.32
CA PRO A 49 -11.92 -0.57 -18.33
C PRO A 49 -11.45 0.77 -17.74
N TYR A 50 -11.66 1.02 -16.44
CA TYR A 50 -11.31 2.29 -15.80
C TYR A 50 -10.64 2.10 -14.44
N VAL A 51 -9.82 3.08 -14.06
CA VAL A 51 -9.21 3.21 -12.72
C VAL A 51 -9.67 4.54 -12.11
N LEU A 52 -10.20 4.50 -10.88
CA LEU A 52 -10.67 5.66 -10.13
C LEU A 52 -9.73 5.95 -8.94
N PRO A 53 -8.79 6.90 -9.08
CA PRO A 53 -8.04 7.42 -7.94
C PRO A 53 -8.93 8.34 -7.11
N SER A 54 -9.27 7.92 -5.89
CA SER A 54 -10.15 8.69 -5.00
C SER A 54 -9.42 9.60 -4.02
N GLY A 55 -8.11 9.37 -3.87
CA GLY A 55 -7.26 10.10 -2.94
C GLY A 55 -6.83 11.48 -3.43
N ARG A 56 -6.50 12.35 -2.48
CA ARG A 56 -5.71 13.57 -2.68
C ARG A 56 -4.47 13.47 -1.77
N TYR A 57 -3.67 14.52 -1.74
CA TYR A 57 -2.69 14.70 -0.67
C TYR A 57 -3.31 14.82 0.72
N SER A 58 -2.52 14.50 1.75
CA SER A 58 -2.93 14.57 3.16
C SER A 58 -3.49 15.93 3.53
N LYS A 59 -4.66 15.95 4.17
CA LYS A 59 -5.28 17.17 4.70
C LYS A 59 -4.39 17.88 5.70
N LEU A 60 -3.61 17.13 6.48
CA LEU A 60 -2.70 17.68 7.50
C LEU A 60 -1.47 18.34 6.89
N LYS A 61 -1.02 17.87 5.72
CA LYS A 61 0.21 18.37 5.08
C LYS A 61 -0.07 19.47 4.06
N GLY A 62 -1.21 19.40 3.36
CA GLY A 62 -1.60 20.45 2.41
C GLY A 62 -0.93 20.39 1.04
N TYR A 63 0.01 19.46 0.82
CA TYR A 63 0.72 19.23 -0.44
C TYR A 63 1.00 17.74 -0.66
N PHE A 64 1.24 17.36 -1.92
CA PHE A 64 1.59 15.99 -2.29
C PHE A 64 3.02 15.66 -1.86
N GLU A 65 3.19 14.55 -1.15
CA GLU A 65 4.50 14.03 -0.78
C GLU A 65 4.90 12.90 -1.72
N GLU A 66 6.19 12.80 -2.00
CA GLU A 66 6.69 11.67 -2.75
C GLU A 66 6.46 10.37 -1.95
N PRO A 67 5.84 9.34 -2.56
CA PRO A 67 5.58 8.07 -1.90
C PRO A 67 6.87 7.47 -1.32
N GLY A 68 6.83 7.11 -0.04
CA GLY A 68 7.99 6.54 0.65
C GLY A 68 8.96 7.56 1.24
N THR A 69 8.69 8.87 1.14
CA THR A 69 9.40 9.88 1.93
C THR A 69 9.13 9.61 3.42
N LYS A 70 10.18 9.30 4.18
CA LYS A 70 10.07 9.08 5.62
C LYS A 70 9.65 10.38 6.28
N ASP A 71 8.66 10.32 7.18
CA ASP A 71 8.38 11.46 8.04
C ASP A 71 9.68 11.82 8.81
N PRO A 72 10.13 13.09 8.80
CA PRO A 72 11.40 13.48 9.39
C PRO A 72 11.50 13.21 10.91
N GLY A 73 10.40 12.82 11.56
CA GLY A 73 10.34 12.40 12.97
C GLY A 73 10.31 10.88 13.20
N MET A 74 10.29 10.04 12.17
CA MET A 74 10.21 8.57 12.30
C MET A 74 11.61 7.95 12.16
N GLN A 75 12.27 7.63 13.27
CA GLN A 75 13.56 6.92 13.26
C GLN A 75 13.39 5.48 12.77
N ASP A 76 14.25 5.07 11.85
CA ASP A 76 14.23 3.77 11.19
C ASP A 76 14.71 2.66 12.13
N SER A 77 13.81 1.76 12.55
CA SER A 77 14.17 0.54 13.27
C SER A 77 14.70 -0.58 12.33
N GLY A 78 14.76 -0.35 11.02
CA GLY A 78 15.09 -1.34 9.99
C GLY A 78 16.56 -1.42 9.59
N GLU A 79 17.45 -0.56 10.08
CA GLU A 79 18.85 -0.55 9.65
C GLU A 79 19.69 -1.72 10.25
N ASN A 80 19.19 -2.40 11.28
CA ASN A 80 19.90 -3.51 11.94
C ASN A 80 19.76 -4.88 11.25
N ALA A 81 18.91 -5.05 10.24
CA ALA A 81 18.69 -6.37 9.63
C ALA A 81 19.64 -6.70 8.45
N ARG A 82 20.34 -5.72 7.88
CA ARG A 82 21.17 -5.91 6.66
C ARG A 82 22.67 -6.09 6.90
N LYS A 83 23.14 -6.17 8.14
CA LYS A 83 24.58 -6.29 8.46
C LYS A 83 25.04 -7.64 9.03
N GLN A 84 24.18 -8.67 9.06
CA GLN A 84 24.57 -10.00 9.58
C GLN A 84 24.70 -11.11 8.53
N GLU A 85 24.85 -10.77 7.25
CA GLU A 85 25.37 -11.71 6.25
C GLU A 85 26.65 -11.15 5.63
N LYS A 86 27.76 -11.35 6.34
CA LYS A 86 29.09 -11.53 5.74
C LYS A 86 30.00 -12.30 6.70
#